data_AF-A0A2R6RYI7-F1
#
_entry.id   AF-A0A2R6RYI7-F1
#
_cell.length_a   1.000
_cell.length_b   1.000
_cell.length_c   1.000
_cell.angle_alpha   90.00
_cell.angle_beta   90.00
_cell.angle_gamma   90.00
#
_symmetry.space_group_name_H-M   'P 1'
#
loop_
_entity.id
_entity.type
_entity.pdbx_description
1 polymer ?
#
loop_
_entity_poly.entity_id
_entity_poly.type
_entity_poly.pdbx_seq_one_letter_code
_entity_poly.pdbx_strand_id
1 'polypeptide(L)'
;MEGADIEWCKEIKGSVYDMVVEGFQLLSRWTARIWEQCAWKFSRPCKDPVPAESHEMAASFSDYEKVVRYNYSSEERKALVEIVSYIKSIGLMMQRCDTLVADALWETIHAEVQDFVQNTLATMLRTTFRKKKDLSR
;
A
#
# COMPACT_ATOMS: atom_id res chain seq x y z
N MET A 1 -6.22 -23.97 -30.85
CA MET A 1 -5.93 -22.53 -30.95
C MET A 1 -6.76 -21.77 -29.91
N GLU A 2 -8.08 -21.89 -29.96
CA GLU A 2 -9.02 -21.20 -29.06
C GLU A 2 -8.80 -21.40 -27.54
N GLY A 3 -8.44 -22.61 -27.10
CA GLY A 3 -8.16 -22.87 -25.67
C GLY A 3 -6.88 -22.20 -25.14
N ALA A 4 -5.85 -22.07 -25.98
CA ALA A 4 -4.59 -21.44 -25.59
C ALA A 4 -4.76 -19.91 -25.48
N ASP A 5 -5.58 -19.31 -26.34
CA ASP A 5 -5.89 -17.88 -26.29
C ASP A 5 -6.67 -17.51 -25.02
N ILE A 6 -7.58 -18.37 -24.56
CA ILE A 6 -8.35 -18.17 -23.33
C ILE A 6 -7.46 -18.26 -22.09
N GLU A 7 -6.57 -19.25 -22.04
CA GLU A 7 -5.63 -19.43 -20.94
C GLU A 7 -4.67 -18.24 -20.84
N TRP A 8 -4.11 -17.81 -21.97
CA TRP A 8 -3.27 -16.62 -22.04
C TRP A 8 -4.00 -15.33 -21.61
N CYS A 9 -5.26 -15.15 -22.04
CA CYS A 9 -6.08 -14.02 -21.59
C CYS A 9 -6.26 -14.01 -20.06
N LYS A 10 -6.45 -15.19 -19.45
CA LYS A 10 -6.61 -15.33 -18.00
C LYS A 10 -5.30 -14.98 -17.28
N GLU A 11 -4.16 -15.42 -17.78
CA GLU A 11 -2.84 -15.09 -17.22
C GLU A 11 -2.56 -13.58 -17.22
N ILE A 12 -2.91 -12.88 -18.30
CA ILE A 12 -2.76 -11.43 -18.37
C ILE A 12 -3.64 -10.74 -17.34
N LYS A 13 -4.92 -11.13 -17.24
CA LYS A 13 -5.87 -10.53 -16.28
C LYS A 13 -5.42 -10.76 -14.83
N GLY A 14 -4.87 -11.93 -14.54
CA GLY A 14 -4.23 -12.23 -13.25
C GLY A 14 -3.00 -11.34 -12.99
N SER A 15 -2.12 -11.18 -13.99
CA SER A 15 -0.93 -10.32 -13.87
C SER A 15 -1.29 -8.85 -13.64
N VAL A 16 -2.37 -8.37 -14.27
CA VAL A 16 -2.90 -7.01 -14.04
C VAL A 16 -3.44 -6.87 -12.62
N TYR A 17 -4.15 -7.88 -12.11
CA TYR A 17 -4.62 -7.91 -10.74
C TYR A 17 -3.48 -7.80 -9.73
N ASP A 18 -2.45 -8.64 -9.89
CA ASP A 18 -1.28 -8.64 -9.02
C ASP A 18 -0.57 -7.28 -9.05
N MET A 19 -0.37 -6.70 -10.23
CA MET A 19 0.26 -5.38 -10.39
C MET A 19 -0.52 -4.27 -9.67
N VAL A 20 -1.85 -4.28 -9.75
CA VAL A 20 -2.69 -3.28 -9.06
C VAL A 20 -2.59 -3.45 -7.55
N VAL A 21 -2.65 -4.69 -7.05
CA VAL A 21 -2.51 -4.98 -5.62
C VAL A 21 -1.14 -4.56 -5.10
N GLU A 22 -0.07 -4.90 -5.80
CA GLU A 22 1.29 -4.47 -5.46
C GLU A 22 1.43 -2.95 -5.45
N GLY A 23 0.81 -2.25 -6.41
CA GLY A 23 0.77 -0.80 -6.45
C GLY A 23 0.14 -0.20 -5.19
N PHE A 24 -1.02 -0.71 -4.77
CA PHE A 24 -1.66 -0.26 -3.53
C PHE A 24 -0.81 -0.54 -2.29
N GLN A 25 -0.20 -1.73 -2.22
CA GLN A 25 0.69 -2.10 -1.11
C GLN A 25 1.96 -1.23 -1.07
N LEU A 26 2.52 -0.87 -2.23
CA LEU A 26 3.67 0.03 -2.33
C LEU A 26 3.33 1.42 -1.79
N LEU A 27 2.24 2.02 -2.28
CA LEU A 27 1.76 3.33 -1.83
C LEU A 27 1.46 3.34 -0.33
N SER A 28 0.81 2.28 0.17
CA SER A 28 0.52 2.10 1.59
C SER A 28 1.80 2.06 2.42
N ARG A 29 2.78 1.22 2.02
CA ARG A 29 4.06 1.09 2.74
C ARG A 29 4.82 2.42 2.77
N TRP A 30 4.96 3.10 1.65
CA TRP A 30 5.70 4.37 1.61
C TRP A 30 5.00 5.46 2.43
N THR A 31 3.67 5.54 2.36
CA THR A 31 2.89 6.47 3.18
C THR A 31 3.07 6.17 4.68
N ALA A 32 3.01 4.88 5.06
CA ALA A 32 3.24 4.46 6.45
C ALA A 32 4.64 4.84 6.94
N ARG A 33 5.69 4.67 6.12
CA ARG A 33 7.07 5.05 6.49
C ARG A 33 7.22 6.53 6.80
N ILE A 34 6.53 7.40 6.05
CA ILE A 34 6.50 8.85 6.33
C ILE A 34 5.86 9.10 7.69
N TRP A 35 4.69 8.49 7.95
CA TRP A 35 3.98 8.64 9.22
C TRP A 35 4.78 8.12 10.41
N GLU A 36 5.42 6.96 10.27
CA GLU A 36 6.30 6.36 11.28
C GLU A 36 7.47 7.29 11.60
N GLN A 37 8.14 7.83 10.58
CA GLN A 37 9.23 8.79 10.78
C GLN A 37 8.73 10.06 11.48
N CYS A 38 7.60 10.62 11.04
CA CYS A 38 6.98 11.78 11.66
C CYS A 38 6.66 11.53 13.13
N ALA A 39 6.01 10.41 13.47
CA ALA A 39 5.68 10.06 14.85
C ALA A 39 6.94 9.86 15.71
N TRP A 40 7.95 9.16 15.17
CA TRP A 40 9.21 8.93 15.87
C TRP A 40 9.95 10.23 16.15
N LYS A 41 10.07 11.11 15.16
CA LYS A 41 10.68 12.45 15.31
C LYS A 41 9.86 13.30 16.28
N PHE A 42 8.54 13.28 16.18
CA PHE A 42 7.66 14.03 17.08
C PHE A 42 7.84 13.64 18.55
N SER A 43 8.10 12.36 18.82
CA SER A 43 8.39 11.85 20.17
C SER A 43 9.78 12.21 20.71
N ARG A 44 10.66 12.77 19.87
CA ARG A 44 12.08 13.04 20.17
C ARG A 44 12.46 14.46 19.74
N PRO A 45 12.20 15.47 20.58
CA PRO A 45 12.60 16.85 20.30
C PRO A 45 14.10 16.98 20.03
N CYS A 46 14.45 17.83 19.06
CA CYS A 46 15.82 18.21 18.79
C CYS A 46 16.43 18.90 20.02
N LYS A 47 17.58 18.41 20.47
CA LYS A 47 18.27 18.90 21.67
C LYS A 47 19.09 20.16 21.40
N ASP A 48 19.74 20.22 20.24
CA ASP A 48 20.65 21.29 19.82
C ASP A 48 20.21 21.84 18.45
N PRO A 49 19.19 22.70 18.40
CA PRO A 49 18.79 23.35 17.16
C PRO A 49 19.94 24.26 16.67
N VAL A 50 20.62 23.83 15.61
CA VAL A 50 21.64 24.66 14.94
C VAL A 50 20.89 25.80 14.23
N PRO A 51 21.18 27.09 14.53
CA PRO A 51 20.54 28.21 13.85
C PRO A 51 20.94 28.15 12.37
N ALA A 52 19.99 27.81 11.50
CA ALA A 52 20.29 27.63 10.09
C ALA A 52 20.69 28.96 9.40
N GLU A 53 20.33 30.11 9.97
CA GLU A 53 20.72 31.41 9.44
C GLU A 53 20.97 32.39 10.59
N SER A 54 22.11 33.06 10.52
CA SER A 54 22.60 34.05 11.48
C SER A 54 21.65 35.24 11.61
N HIS A 55 20.74 35.24 12.59
CA HIS A 55 20.22 36.44 13.29
C HIS A 55 19.21 36.17 14.42
N GLU A 56 18.81 34.92 14.68
CA GLU A 56 17.98 34.61 15.85
C GLU A 56 18.85 34.38 17.10
N MET A 57 19.43 35.47 17.61
CA MET A 57 20.02 35.50 18.94
C MET A 57 18.94 35.17 19.98
N ALA A 58 19.08 34.02 20.63
CA ALA A 58 18.56 33.70 21.96
C ALA A 58 17.04 33.86 22.19
N ALA A 59 16.19 33.66 21.18
CA ALA A 59 14.79 33.32 21.44
C ALA A 59 14.71 31.84 21.78
N SER A 60 14.10 31.49 22.92
CA SER A 60 13.85 30.08 23.26
C SER A 60 12.94 29.48 22.18
N PHE A 61 13.45 28.52 21.40
CA PHE A 61 12.66 27.83 20.38
C PHE A 61 11.43 27.16 21.00
N SER A 62 10.29 27.25 20.31
CA SER A 62 9.08 26.57 20.73
C SER A 62 9.27 25.05 20.73
N ASP A 63 8.62 24.35 21.64
CA ASP A 63 8.68 22.88 21.69
C ASP A 63 8.18 22.24 20.39
N TYR A 64 7.23 22.88 19.70
CA TYR A 64 6.78 22.43 18.37
C TYR A 64 7.88 22.57 17.31
N GLU A 65 8.66 23.66 17.33
CA GLU A 65 9.74 23.85 16.37
C GLU A 65 10.86 22.82 16.56
N LYS A 66 11.15 22.43 17.81
CA LYS A 66 12.14 21.39 18.12
C LYS A 66 11.78 20.02 17.56
N VAL A 67 10.49 19.70 17.41
CA VAL A 67 10.03 18.41 16.90
C VAL A 67 9.71 18.42 15.40
N VAL A 68 9.51 19.60 14.80
CA VAL A 68 9.18 19.77 13.37
C VAL A 68 10.26 20.51 12.60
N ARG A 69 10.49 21.80 12.89
CA ARG A 69 11.37 22.66 12.06
C ARG A 69 12.83 22.26 12.14
N TYR A 70 13.31 21.97 13.35
CA TYR A 70 14.72 21.69 13.63
C TYR A 70 15.04 20.20 13.78
N ASN A 71 14.06 19.32 13.58
CA ASN A 71 14.23 17.88 13.75
C ASN A 71 14.52 17.12 12.46
N TYR A 72 14.62 17.83 11.33
CA TYR A 72 14.93 17.23 10.03
C TYR A 72 16.14 17.93 9.40
N SER A 73 17.14 17.15 9.00
CA SER A 73 18.26 17.65 8.22
C SER A 73 17.81 18.13 6.82
N SER A 74 18.69 18.82 6.09
CA SER A 74 18.44 19.17 4.68
C SER A 74 18.19 17.93 3.83
N GLU A 75 18.95 16.87 4.06
CA GLU A 75 18.88 15.60 3.33
C GLU A 75 17.57 14.87 3.66
N GLU A 76 17.18 14.82 4.94
CA GLU A 76 15.90 14.21 5.35
C GLU A 76 14.71 14.96 4.74
N ARG A 77 14.74 16.30 4.73
CA ARG A 77 13.69 17.11 4.09
C ARG A 77 13.61 16.85 2.59
N LYS A 78 14.75 16.78 1.91
CA LYS A 78 14.80 16.46 0.48
C LYS A 78 14.26 15.06 0.19
N ALA A 79 14.70 14.06 0.95
CA ALA A 79 14.23 12.68 0.82
C ALA A 79 12.72 12.57 1.08
N LEU A 80 12.18 13.30 2.06
CA LEU A 80 10.74 13.38 2.32
C LEU A 80 9.97 13.96 1.13
N VAL A 81 10.48 15.01 0.50
CA VAL A 81 9.86 15.59 -0.71
C VAL A 81 9.91 14.60 -1.88
N GLU A 82 11.03 13.91 -2.07
CA GLU A 82 11.19 12.91 -3.13
C GLU A 82 10.21 11.74 -2.95
N ILE A 83 10.14 11.14 -1.76
CA ILE A 83 9.21 10.02 -1.52
C ILE A 83 7.74 10.44 -1.64
N VAL A 84 7.37 11.63 -1.15
CA VAL A 84 6.01 12.17 -1.34
C VAL A 84 5.70 12.36 -2.83
N SER A 85 6.69 12.82 -3.60
CA SER A 85 6.54 12.98 -5.05
C SER A 85 6.34 11.63 -5.74
N TYR A 86 7.12 10.60 -5.37
CA TYR A 86 6.95 9.25 -5.91
C TYR A 86 5.57 8.66 -5.58
N ILE A 87 5.10 8.80 -4.33
CA ILE A 87 3.75 8.35 -3.92
C ILE A 87 2.69 9.02 -4.82
N LYS A 88 2.76 10.35 -4.98
CA LYS A 88 1.80 11.09 -5.80
C LYS A 88 1.86 10.71 -7.28
N SER A 89 3.06 10.56 -7.83
CA SER A 89 3.26 10.19 -9.24
C SER A 89 2.72 8.79 -9.54
N ILE A 90 3.05 7.79 -8.71
CA ILE A 90 2.54 6.42 -8.90
C ILE A 90 1.03 6.37 -8.66
N GLY A 91 0.52 7.02 -7.61
CA GLY A 91 -0.92 7.10 -7.36
C GLY A 91 -1.69 7.71 -8.53
N LEU A 92 -1.15 8.76 -9.15
CA LEU A 92 -1.73 9.36 -10.34
C LEU A 92 -1.67 8.42 -11.57
N MET A 93 -0.58 7.68 -11.76
CA MET A 93 -0.49 6.68 -12.83
C MET A 93 -1.52 5.56 -12.65
N MET A 94 -1.68 5.05 -11.44
CA MET A 94 -2.70 4.04 -11.12
C MET A 94 -4.11 4.58 -11.37
N GLN A 95 -4.39 5.82 -10.94
CA GLN A 95 -5.69 6.46 -11.19
C GLN A 95 -5.99 6.63 -12.68
N ARG A 96 -4.98 6.96 -13.51
CA ARG A 96 -5.17 7.11 -14.97
C ARG A 96 -5.51 5.81 -15.68
N CYS A 97 -5.15 4.67 -15.10
CA CYS A 97 -5.40 3.35 -15.68
C CYS A 97 -6.59 2.64 -15.02
N ASP A 98 -7.32 3.28 -14.09
CA ASP A 98 -8.35 2.64 -13.26
C ASP A 98 -9.44 1.93 -14.08
N THR A 99 -9.96 2.60 -15.11
CA THR A 99 -10.99 2.12 -16.01
C THR A 99 -10.46 1.09 -17.00
N LEU A 100 -9.17 1.17 -17.36
CA LEU A 100 -8.52 0.20 -18.26
C LEU A 100 -8.33 -1.16 -17.59
N VAL A 101 -8.05 -1.16 -16.29
CA VAL A 101 -7.81 -2.39 -15.52
C VAL A 101 -9.09 -2.95 -14.87
N ALA A 102 -10.16 -2.16 -14.80
CA ALA A 102 -11.39 -2.50 -14.08
C ALA A 102 -11.98 -3.86 -14.50
N ASP A 103 -12.11 -4.11 -15.80
CA ASP A 103 -12.67 -5.37 -16.30
C ASP A 103 -11.78 -6.56 -15.96
N ALA A 104 -10.45 -6.42 -16.13
CA ALA A 104 -9.49 -7.45 -15.76
C ALA A 104 -9.57 -7.79 -14.26
N LEU A 105 -9.70 -6.78 -13.40
CA LEU A 105 -9.87 -6.98 -11.96
C LEU A 105 -11.16 -7.70 -11.63
N TRP A 106 -12.29 -7.24 -12.17
CA TRP A 106 -13.61 -7.85 -11.92
C TRP A 106 -13.66 -9.29 -12.37
N GLU A 107 -13.14 -9.59 -13.56
CA GLU A 107 -13.10 -10.95 -14.08
C GLU A 107 -12.19 -11.86 -13.26
N THR A 108 -11.01 -11.40 -12.85
CA THR A 108 -10.11 -12.18 -11.99
C THR A 108 -10.77 -12.48 -10.65
N ILE A 109 -11.34 -11.47 -9.97
CA ILE A 109 -12.06 -11.64 -8.71
C ILE A 109 -13.23 -12.62 -8.88
N HIS A 110 -14.03 -12.44 -9.92
CA HIS A 110 -15.16 -13.32 -10.19
C HIS A 110 -14.70 -14.77 -10.41
N ALA A 111 -13.64 -14.99 -11.20
CA ALA A 111 -13.10 -16.30 -11.47
C ALA A 111 -12.59 -16.99 -10.19
N GLU A 112 -11.86 -16.27 -9.33
CA GLU A 112 -11.38 -16.80 -8.05
C GLU A 112 -12.53 -17.16 -7.10
N VAL A 113 -13.54 -16.29 -7.00
CA VAL A 113 -14.71 -16.54 -6.15
C VAL A 113 -15.52 -17.74 -6.66
N GLN A 114 -15.73 -17.84 -7.98
CA GLN A 114 -16.43 -18.99 -8.57
C GLN A 114 -15.65 -20.29 -8.34
N ASP A 115 -14.34 -20.31 -8.57
CA ASP A 115 -13.52 -21.49 -8.36
C ASP A 115 -13.58 -21.94 -6.88
N PHE A 116 -13.46 -21.00 -5.95
CA PHE A 116 -13.59 -21.29 -4.53
C PHE A 116 -14.96 -21.90 -4.17
N VAL A 117 -16.06 -21.32 -4.64
CA VAL A 117 -17.41 -21.80 -4.31
C VAL A 117 -17.71 -23.15 -4.98
N GLN A 118 -17.42 -23.25 -6.28
CA GLN A 118 -17.83 -24.41 -7.09
C GLN A 118 -16.92 -25.62 -6.89
N ASN A 119 -15.63 -25.40 -6.63
CA ASN A 119 -14.65 -26.48 -6.51
C ASN A 119 -14.25 -26.70 -5.06
N THR A 120 -13.67 -25.70 -4.40
CA THR A 120 -13.12 -25.84 -3.05
C THR A 120 -14.23 -26.12 -2.03
N LEU A 121 -15.23 -25.24 -1.93
CA LEU A 121 -16.32 -25.35 -0.97
C LEU A 121 -17.22 -26.56 -1.25
N ALA A 122 -17.57 -26.82 -2.51
CA ALA A 122 -18.35 -28.00 -2.88
C ALA A 122 -17.64 -29.30 -2.46
N THR A 123 -16.32 -29.38 -2.62
CA THR A 123 -15.53 -30.54 -2.19
C THR A 123 -15.49 -30.67 -0.67
N MET A 124 -15.33 -29.56 0.05
CA MET A 124 -15.40 -29.55 1.53
C MET A 124 -16.77 -30.01 2.03
N LEU A 125 -17.87 -29.56 1.42
CA LEU A 125 -19.22 -29.98 1.78
C LEU A 125 -19.42 -31.49 1.53
N ARG A 126 -19.09 -31.98 0.33
CA ARG A 126 -19.21 -33.41 -0.01
C ARG A 126 -18.42 -34.29 0.98
N THR A 127 -17.21 -33.90 1.35
CA THR A 127 -16.37 -34.68 2.27
C THR A 127 -16.87 -34.62 3.71
N THR A 128 -17.40 -33.47 4.15
CA THR A 128 -17.96 -33.31 5.51
C THR A 128 -19.25 -34.10 5.69
N PHE A 129 -20.19 -34.02 4.74
CA PHE A 129 -21.43 -34.78 4.78
C PHE A 129 -21.21 -36.29 4.67
N ARG A 130 -20.23 -36.75 3.88
CA ARG A 130 -19.86 -38.18 3.83
C ARG A 130 -19.29 -38.70 5.15
N LYS A 131 -18.67 -37.84 5.96
CA LYS A 131 -18.05 -38.25 7.23
C LYS A 131 -19.01 -38.32 8.42
N LYS A 132 -20.32 -38.07 8.26
CA LYS A 132 -21.29 -37.96 9.38
C LYS A 132 -20.69 -37.20 10.58
N LYS A 133 -19.92 -36.13 10.33
CA LYS A 133 -19.56 -35.20 11.40
C LYS A 133 -20.81 -34.40 11.66
N ASP A 134 -21.65 -34.88 12.58
CA ASP A 134 -22.60 -33.99 13.22
C ASP A 134 -21.80 -32.80 13.74
N LEU A 135 -22.16 -31.60 13.27
CA LEU A 135 -21.75 -30.36 13.91
C LEU A 135 -22.38 -30.38 15.29
N SER A 136 -21.69 -31.00 16.25
CA SER A 136 -22.07 -30.98 17.66
C SER A 136 -22.17 -29.52 18.08
N ARG A 137 -23.39 -29.15 18.47
CA ARG A 137 -23.80 -27.83 18.97
C ARG A 137 -22.89 -27.30 20.07
#